data_AF-A0A1L3LSS2-F1
#
_entry.id   AF-A0A1L3LSS2-F1
#
_cell.length_a   1.000
_cell.length_b   1.000
_cell.length_c   1.000
_cell.angle_alpha   90.00
_cell.angle_beta   90.00
_cell.angle_gamma   90.00
#
_symmetry.space_group_name_H-M   'P 1'
#
loop_
_entity.id
_entity.type
_entity.pdbx_description
1 polymer ?
#
loop_
_entity_poly.entity_id
_entity_poly.type
_entity_poly.pdbx_seq_one_letter_code
_entity_poly.pdbx_strand_id
1 'polypeptide(L)' 'MMKLDDDVETALALSCEELQMTREELIRLIIREWLQGYGYLPINDLDEGSETEGSA' A
#
# COMPACT_ATOMS: atom_id res chain seq x y z
N MET A 1 -8.48 3.25 -18.88
CA MET A 1 -8.58 3.41 -17.41
C MET A 1 -9.55 2.35 -16.91
N MET A 2 -9.10 1.46 -16.02
CA MET A 2 -10.00 0.49 -15.37
C MET A 2 -10.92 1.27 -14.42
N LYS A 3 -12.23 1.19 -14.66
CA LYS A 3 -13.25 1.80 -13.81
C LYS A 3 -13.78 0.72 -12.87
N LEU A 4 -13.71 0.99 -11.57
CA LEU A 4 -14.29 0.18 -10.51
C LEU A 4 -15.74 0.61 -10.27
N ASP A 5 -16.44 -0.13 -9.42
CA ASP A 5 -17.80 0.23 -9.01
C ASP A 5 -17.81 1.63 -8.37
N ASP A 6 -18.92 2.35 -8.53
CA ASP A 6 -18.99 3.78 -8.21
C ASP A 6 -18.74 4.06 -6.71
N ASP A 7 -19.10 3.13 -5.82
CA ASP A 7 -18.81 3.20 -4.39
C ASP A 7 -17.30 3.06 -4.10
N VAL A 8 -16.64 2.13 -4.79
CA VAL A 8 -15.19 1.94 -4.71
C VAL A 8 -14.43 3.14 -5.26
N GLU A 9 -14.85 3.71 -6.40
CA GLU A 9 -14.23 4.93 -6.94
C GLU A 9 -14.39 6.11 -5.98
N THR A 10 -15.55 6.25 -5.34
CA THR A 10 -15.79 7.30 -4.34
C THR A 10 -14.88 7.13 -3.13
N ALA A 11 -14.77 5.91 -2.60
CA ALA A 11 -13.88 5.61 -1.47
C ALA A 11 -12.41 5.85 -1.83
N LEU A 12 -11.98 5.48 -3.04
CA LEU A 12 -10.63 5.74 -3.52
C LEU A 12 -10.36 7.23 -3.66
N ALA A 13 -11.29 8.02 -4.20
CA ALA A 13 -11.13 9.46 -4.34
C ALA A 13 -10.94 10.15 -2.98
N LEU A 14 -11.81 9.84 -2.01
CA LEU A 14 -11.68 10.34 -0.63
C LEU A 14 -10.34 9.93 -0.01
N SER A 15 -9.94 8.67 -0.17
CA SER A 15 -8.66 8.18 0.35
C SER A 15 -7.46 8.86 -0.31
N CYS A 16 -7.53 9.16 -1.60
CA CYS A 16 -6.48 9.91 -2.32
C CYS A 16 -6.31 11.32 -1.75
N GLU A 17 -7.43 12.00 -1.47
CA GLU A 17 -7.41 13.33 -0.83
C GLU A 17 -6.82 13.25 0.58
N GLU A 18 -7.28 12.32 1.41
CA GLU A 18 -6.82 12.18 2.80
C GLU A 18 -5.34 11.80 2.90
N LEU A 19 -4.89 10.86 2.07
CA LEU A 19 -3.52 10.34 2.10
C LEU A 19 -2.54 11.16 1.23
N GLN A 20 -3.04 12.15 0.49
CA GLN A 20 -2.26 12.95 -0.47
C GLN A 20 -1.53 12.06 -1.50
N MET A 21 -2.21 11.03 -1.99
CA MET A 21 -1.69 10.05 -2.96
C MET A 21 -2.47 10.14 -4.27
N THR A 22 -1.82 9.77 -5.38
CA THR A 22 -2.56 9.53 -6.63
C THR A 22 -3.35 8.23 -6.56
N ARG A 23 -4.44 8.14 -7.33
CA ARG A 23 -5.24 6.92 -7.45
C ARG A 23 -4.39 5.70 -7.84
N GLU A 24 -3.38 5.90 -8.67
CA GLU A 24 -2.48 4.83 -9.11
C GLU A 24 -1.57 4.33 -7.98
N GLU A 25 -1.01 5.23 -7.19
CA GLU A 25 -0.19 4.88 -6.02
C GLU A 25 -1.03 4.16 -4.96
N LEU A 26 -2.23 4.67 -4.67
CA LEU A 26 -3.12 4.07 -3.68
C LEU A 26 -3.57 2.66 -4.10
N ILE A 27 -3.94 2.46 -5.36
CA ILE A 27 -4.31 1.12 -5.86
C ILE A 27 -3.12 0.16 -5.78
N ARG A 28 -1.92 0.60 -6.12
CA ARG A 28 -0.71 -0.23 -5.98
C ARG A 28 -0.44 -0.61 -4.54
N LEU A 29 -0.64 0.31 -3.60
CA LEU A 29 -0.48 0.07 -2.17
C LEU A 29 -1.49 -0.98 -1.70
N ILE A 30 -2.78 -0.75 -1.91
CA ILE A 30 -3.86 -1.65 -1.49
C ILE A 30 -3.67 -3.06 -2.05
N ILE A 31 -3.36 -3.18 -3.34
CA ILE A 31 -3.15 -4.49 -3.97
C ILE A 31 -1.92 -5.19 -3.38
N ARG A 32 -0.83 -4.45 -3.15
CA ARG A 32 0.39 -5.02 -2.54
C ARG A 32 0.11 -5.55 -1.14
N GLU A 33 -0.53 -4.75 -0.28
CA GLU A 33 -0.86 -5.13 1.08
C GLU A 33 -1.81 -6.33 1.11
N TRP A 34 -2.83 -6.33 0.25
CA TRP A 34 -3.74 -7.48 0.12
C TRP A 34 -2.97 -8.75 -0.28
N LEU A 35 -2.12 -8.69 -1.30
CA LEU A 35 -1.33 -9.85 -1.74
C LEU A 35 -0.35 -10.33 -0.67
N GLN A 36 0.25 -9.42 0.10
CA GLN A 36 1.12 -9.76 1.23
C GLN A 36 0.36 -10.44 2.36
N GLY A 37 -0.81 -9.91 2.74
CA GLY A 37 -1.64 -10.48 3.81
C GLY A 37 -2.12 -11.92 3.52
N TYR A 38 -2.27 -12.27 2.25
CA TYR A 38 -2.62 -13.62 1.81
C TYR A 38 -1.41 -14.51 1.44
N GLY A 39 -0.18 -14.00 1.58
CA GLY A 39 1.04 -14.75 1.28
C GLY A 39 1.33 -14.95 -0.22
N TYR A 40 0.65 -14.21 -1.09
CA TYR A 40 0.95 -14.20 -2.53
C TYR A 40 2.18 -13.35 -2.87
N LEU A 41 2.52 -12.39 -2.00
CA LEU A 41 3.76 -11.63 -2.05
C LEU A 41 4.50 -11.74 -0.72
N PRO A 42 5.85 -11.78 -0.73
CA PRO A 42 6.62 -11.65 0.51
C PRO A 42 6.35 -10.28 1.15
N ILE A 43 6.24 -10.27 2.47
CA ILE A 43 6.23 -9.04 3.26
C ILE A 43 7.64 -8.46 3.13
N ASN A 44 7.75 -7.29 2.52
CA ASN A 44 9.00 -6.55 2.52
C ASN A 44 8.96 -5.75 3.82
N ASP A 45 9.67 -6.21 4.85
CA ASP A 45 9.90 -5.43 6.06
C ASP A 45 10.60 -4.14 5.63
N LEU A 46 9.83 -3.07 5.42
CA LEU A 46 10.35 -1.72 5.17
C LEU A 46 10.85 -1.06 6.47
N ASP A 47 11.15 -1.88 7.48
CA ASP A 47 11.81 -1.50 8.73
C ASP A 47 13.19 -2.21 8.86
N GLU A 48 14.00 -2.21 7.80
CA GLU A 48 15.46 -2.24 7.96
C GLU A 48 15.96 -0.85 8.39
N GLY A 49 15.37 -0.35 9.48
CA GLY A 49 15.67 0.90 10.15
C GLY A 49 16.26 0.67 11.55
N SER A 50 17.04 -0.39 11.75
CA SER A 50 17.98 -0.41 12.87
C SER A 50 19.26 -1.16 12.49
N GLU A 51 20.22 -0.44 11.93
CA GLU A 51 21.62 -0.76 12.15
C GLU A 51 21.88 -0.66 13.66
N THR A 52 21.61 -1.70 14.43
CA THR A 52 22.32 -1.88 15.69
C THR A 52 23.68 -2.43 15.30
N GLU A 53 24.67 -1.54 15.14
CA GLU A 53 26.08 -1.91 15.12
C GLU A 53 26.35 -2.77 16.38
N GLY A 54 26.39 -4.09 16.19
CA GLY A 54 26.78 -5.03 17.23
C GLY A 54 28.26 -4.88 17.52
N SER A 55 28.61 -3.98 18.44
CA SER A 55 29.87 -4.07 19.18
C SER A 55 29.67 -5.03 20.35
N ALA A 56 30.18 -6.25 20.19
CA ALA A 56 30.43 -7.19 21.29
C ALA A 56 31.82 -7.82 21.09
#